data_AF-A0A538LMM4-F1
#
_entry.id   AF-A0A538LMM4-F1
#
_cell.length_a   1.000
_cell.length_b   1.000
_cell.length_c   1.000
_cell.angle_alpha   90.00
_cell.angle_beta   90.00
_cell.angle_gamma   90.00
#
_symmetry.space_group_name_H-M   'P 1'
#
loop_
_entity.id
_entity.type
_entity.pdbx_description
1 polymer ?
#
loop_
_entity_poly.entity_id
_entity_poly.type
_entity_poly.pdbx_seq_one_letter_code
_entity_poly.pdbx_strand_id
1 'polypeptide(L)'
;LCQRSLLAAGSDDQRAEAFALEARSLIEDGQLDAYATSALEIAISARTLLRHGQWDDARRQLTIAQRLAPGLTHAIPWLSGQVRLELTRAYVTLRDRDGAQDHLAEAEEILRVRPDLGVLGEQAAELQGEADAMRHTSTGSNSGLTGAELRLLPLLTTHLSFREIGERLFVSRNTIKTQAISVYRKLGVSSRSDAISRADELGLVDGAAQPAPPIITRVQSAAS
;
A
#
# COMPACT_ATOMS: atom_id res chain seq x y z
N LEU A 1 -13.65 10.01 -16.67
CA LEU A 1 -12.45 9.92 -17.53
C LEU A 1 -11.60 8.68 -17.21
N CYS A 2 -11.28 8.41 -15.93
CA CYS A 2 -10.59 7.18 -15.48
C CYS A 2 -11.25 5.85 -15.96
N GLN A 3 -12.58 5.74 -15.93
CA GLN A 3 -13.31 4.56 -16.44
C GLN A 3 -13.16 4.34 -17.96
N ARG A 4 -12.88 5.40 -18.74
CA ARG A 4 -12.66 5.28 -20.20
C ARG A 4 -11.22 4.87 -20.53
N SER A 5 -10.25 5.19 -19.67
CA SER A 5 -8.86 4.72 -19.78
C SER A 5 -8.75 3.21 -19.56
N LEU A 6 -9.50 2.65 -18.60
CA LEU A 6 -9.53 1.21 -18.33
C LEU A 6 -10.20 0.40 -19.45
N LEU A 7 -11.18 0.97 -20.16
CA LEU A 7 -11.81 0.33 -21.32
C LEU A 7 -10.97 0.45 -22.61
N ALA A 8 -10.01 1.38 -22.69
CA ALA A 8 -9.12 1.57 -23.84
C ALA A 8 -7.84 0.71 -23.79
N ALA A 9 -7.49 0.16 -22.63
CA ALA A 9 -6.32 -0.72 -22.44
C ALA A 9 -6.39 -2.04 -23.23
N GLY A 10 -7.53 -2.33 -23.88
CA GLY A 10 -7.67 -3.44 -24.81
C GLY A 10 -7.37 -3.10 -26.27
N SER A 11 -7.12 -1.82 -26.65
CA SER A 11 -6.99 -1.48 -28.08
C SER A 11 -6.15 -0.25 -28.47
N ASP A 12 -5.71 0.64 -27.55
CA ASP A 12 -4.88 1.80 -27.96
C ASP A 12 -4.11 2.44 -26.77
N ASP A 13 -2.91 1.91 -26.48
CA ASP A 13 -2.08 2.28 -25.31
C ASP A 13 -1.73 3.79 -25.24
N GLN A 14 -1.61 4.48 -26.38
CA GLN A 14 -1.27 5.92 -26.44
C GLN A 14 -2.42 6.87 -26.03
N ARG A 15 -3.67 6.46 -26.23
CA ARG A 15 -4.83 7.31 -25.87
C ARG A 15 -5.16 7.24 -24.39
N ALA A 16 -5.00 6.07 -23.77
CA ALA A 16 -5.12 5.91 -22.32
C ALA A 16 -4.09 6.79 -21.58
N GLU A 17 -2.89 6.90 -22.14
CA GLU A 17 -1.79 7.68 -21.61
C GLU A 17 -2.01 9.20 -21.62
N ALA A 18 -2.50 9.75 -22.74
CA ALA A 18 -2.82 11.18 -22.83
C ALA A 18 -3.86 11.62 -21.79
N PHE A 19 -4.88 10.78 -21.55
CA PHE A 19 -5.90 11.06 -20.53
C PHE A 19 -5.36 10.95 -19.10
N ALA A 20 -4.39 10.08 -18.84
CA ALA A 20 -3.74 9.98 -17.52
C ALA A 20 -2.87 11.21 -17.22
N LEU A 21 -2.20 11.77 -18.22
CA LEU A 21 -1.40 12.99 -18.08
C LEU A 21 -2.26 14.26 -17.94
N GLU A 22 -3.43 14.31 -18.58
CA GLU A 22 -4.39 15.41 -18.47
C GLU A 22 -5.11 15.42 -17.10
N ALA A 23 -5.53 14.24 -16.62
CA ALA A 23 -6.13 14.08 -15.30
C ALA A 23 -5.17 14.52 -14.17
N ARG A 24 -3.86 14.27 -14.34
CA ARG A 24 -2.80 14.71 -13.42
C ARG A 24 -2.82 16.23 -13.18
N SER A 25 -2.96 17.04 -14.23
CA SER A 25 -2.95 18.51 -14.05
C SER A 25 -4.13 18.99 -13.19
N LEU A 26 -5.27 18.30 -13.30
CA LEU A 26 -6.46 18.59 -12.51
C LEU A 26 -6.34 18.14 -11.04
N ILE A 27 -5.54 17.10 -10.75
CA ILE A 27 -5.27 16.65 -9.38
C ILE A 27 -4.27 17.56 -8.67
N GLU A 28 -3.18 17.94 -9.35
CA GLU A 28 -2.13 18.82 -8.81
C GLU A 28 -2.67 20.22 -8.48
N ASP A 29 -3.54 20.77 -9.32
CA ASP A 29 -4.19 22.07 -9.09
C ASP A 29 -5.25 22.05 -7.97
N GLY A 30 -5.78 20.87 -7.64
CA GLY A 30 -6.91 20.71 -6.70
C GLY A 30 -6.54 20.22 -5.28
N GLN A 31 -5.26 19.96 -4.98
CA GLN A 31 -4.84 19.27 -3.74
C GLN A 31 -5.59 17.95 -3.49
N LEU A 32 -5.87 17.21 -4.57
CA LEU A 32 -6.67 15.98 -4.52
C LEU A 32 -5.85 14.73 -4.17
N ASP A 33 -4.54 14.88 -3.95
CA ASP A 33 -3.59 13.86 -3.52
C ASP A 33 -3.83 13.36 -2.08
N ALA A 34 -4.73 14.03 -1.33
CA ALA A 34 -5.21 13.59 -0.03
C ALA A 34 -6.44 12.67 -0.10
N TYR A 35 -7.12 12.54 -1.24
CA TYR A 35 -8.38 11.78 -1.34
C TYR A 35 -8.13 10.34 -1.77
N ALA A 36 -8.70 9.39 -1.04
CA ALA A 36 -8.56 7.96 -1.34
C ALA A 36 -9.02 7.60 -2.77
N THR A 37 -10.00 8.32 -3.33
CA THR A 37 -10.50 8.13 -4.71
C THR A 37 -9.46 8.42 -5.78
N SER A 38 -8.46 9.25 -5.49
CA SER A 38 -7.36 9.58 -6.41
C SER A 38 -6.32 8.47 -6.52
N ALA A 39 -6.33 7.48 -5.60
CA ALA A 39 -5.31 6.43 -5.55
C ALA A 39 -5.20 5.61 -6.84
N LEU A 40 -6.31 5.40 -7.56
CA LEU A 40 -6.31 4.67 -8.83
C LEU A 40 -5.54 5.41 -9.92
N GLU A 41 -5.79 6.71 -10.05
CA GLU A 41 -5.10 7.54 -11.03
C GLU A 41 -3.60 7.62 -10.73
N ILE A 42 -3.26 7.82 -9.45
CA ILE A 42 -1.87 7.89 -8.99
C ILE A 42 -1.14 6.56 -9.24
N ALA A 43 -1.80 5.42 -9.03
CA ALA A 43 -1.22 4.10 -9.32
C ALA A 43 -1.02 3.86 -10.82
N ILE A 44 -1.97 4.28 -11.66
CA ILE A 44 -1.84 4.21 -13.13
C ILE A 44 -0.70 5.13 -13.60
N SER A 45 -0.62 6.35 -13.08
CA SER A 45 0.44 7.31 -13.39
C SER A 45 1.83 6.74 -13.07
N ALA A 46 1.98 6.12 -11.89
CA ALA A 46 3.21 5.44 -11.53
C ALA A 46 3.62 4.36 -12.55
N ARG A 47 2.69 3.53 -13.04
CA ARG A 47 2.98 2.53 -14.08
C ARG A 47 3.43 3.17 -15.39
N THR A 48 2.76 4.24 -15.81
CA THR A 48 3.13 4.98 -17.03
C THR A 48 4.54 5.55 -16.93
N LEU A 49 4.89 6.15 -15.78
CA LEU A 49 6.23 6.66 -15.50
C LEU A 49 7.30 5.56 -15.52
N LEU A 50 6.99 4.37 -14.98
CA LEU A 50 7.90 3.21 -15.05
C LEU A 50 8.16 2.76 -16.49
N ARG A 51 7.13 2.72 -17.35
CA ARG A 51 7.28 2.37 -18.77
C ARG A 51 8.19 3.36 -19.52
N HIS A 52 8.17 4.63 -19.11
CA HIS A 52 8.99 5.70 -19.70
C HIS A 52 10.37 5.85 -19.05
N GLY A 53 10.72 4.97 -18.09
CA GLY A 53 12.01 5.03 -17.40
C GLY A 53 12.14 6.21 -16.41
N GLN A 54 11.03 6.86 -16.04
CA GLN A 54 11.01 7.94 -15.04
C GLN A 54 10.88 7.36 -13.62
N TRP A 55 11.91 6.61 -13.21
CA TRP A 55 11.89 5.77 -12.00
C TRP A 55 11.67 6.54 -10.70
N ASP A 56 12.29 7.71 -10.54
CA ASP A 56 12.18 8.50 -9.32
C ASP A 56 10.78 9.12 -9.15
N ASP A 57 10.20 9.59 -10.24
CA ASP A 57 8.85 10.15 -10.26
C ASP A 57 7.82 9.04 -10.02
N ALA A 58 8.01 7.87 -10.65
CA ALA A 58 7.20 6.70 -10.41
C ALA A 58 7.21 6.27 -8.94
N ARG A 59 8.38 6.22 -8.30
CA ARG A 59 8.51 5.86 -6.88
C ARG A 59 7.78 6.84 -5.96
N ARG A 60 7.81 8.15 -6.27
CA ARG A 60 7.03 9.15 -5.53
C ARG A 60 5.53 8.89 -5.67
N GLN A 61 5.04 8.67 -6.88
CA GLN A 61 3.63 8.34 -7.13
C GLN A 61 3.21 7.04 -6.42
N LEU A 62 4.02 5.98 -6.47
CA LEU A 62 3.76 4.74 -5.73
C LEU A 62 3.66 4.98 -4.23
N THR A 63 4.55 5.80 -3.67
CA THR A 63 4.52 6.15 -2.24
C THR A 63 3.20 6.82 -1.87
N ILE A 64 2.68 7.71 -2.73
CA ILE A 64 1.39 8.38 -2.49
C ILE A 64 0.24 7.38 -2.63
N ALA A 65 0.18 6.60 -3.70
CA ALA A 65 -0.86 5.59 -3.92
C ALA A 65 -0.94 4.59 -2.75
N GLN A 66 0.21 4.14 -2.25
CA GLN A 66 0.27 3.25 -1.10
C GLN A 66 -0.23 3.88 0.21
N ARG A 67 -0.05 5.19 0.39
CA ARG A 67 -0.60 5.89 1.56
C ARG A 67 -2.11 6.03 1.48
N LEU A 68 -2.66 6.16 0.27
CA LEU A 68 -4.09 6.33 0.03
C LEU A 68 -4.85 4.99 -0.03
N ALA A 69 -4.21 3.92 -0.47
CA ALA A 69 -4.83 2.61 -0.64
C ALA A 69 -5.54 2.06 0.62
N PRO A 70 -5.02 2.23 1.86
CA PRO A 70 -5.75 1.83 3.05
C PRO A 70 -7.05 2.61 3.29
N GLY A 71 -7.12 3.85 2.80
CA GLY A 71 -8.34 4.65 2.82
C GLY A 71 -9.45 4.12 1.89
N LEU A 72 -9.09 3.24 0.95
CA LEU A 72 -10.05 2.52 0.11
C LEU A 72 -10.57 1.28 0.86
N THR A 73 -11.64 1.48 1.59
CA THR A 73 -12.29 0.43 2.39
C THR A 73 -13.10 -0.55 1.54
N HIS A 74 -13.54 -1.65 2.16
CA HIS A 74 -14.46 -2.63 1.57
C HIS A 74 -15.82 -2.04 1.12
N ALA A 75 -16.12 -0.79 1.47
CA ALA A 75 -17.31 -0.09 0.98
C ALA A 75 -17.28 0.10 -0.55
N ILE A 76 -16.10 0.16 -1.16
CA ILE A 76 -15.92 0.26 -2.62
C ILE A 76 -14.94 -0.84 -3.09
N PRO A 77 -15.37 -2.12 -3.07
CA PRO A 77 -14.47 -3.26 -3.22
C PRO A 77 -13.87 -3.36 -4.63
N TRP A 78 -14.63 -2.98 -5.67
CA TRP A 78 -14.11 -2.95 -7.04
C TRP A 78 -12.94 -1.96 -7.19
N LEU A 79 -13.03 -0.78 -6.57
CA LEU A 79 -11.99 0.25 -6.65
C LEU A 79 -10.78 -0.14 -5.83
N SER A 80 -10.99 -0.60 -4.60
CA SER A 80 -9.91 -1.07 -3.72
C SER A 80 -9.14 -2.23 -4.36
N GLY A 81 -9.85 -3.18 -5.01
CA GLY A 81 -9.25 -4.27 -5.77
C GLY A 81 -8.45 -3.76 -6.97
N GLN A 82 -9.03 -2.87 -7.78
CA GLN A 82 -8.34 -2.29 -8.92
C GLN A 82 -7.04 -1.59 -8.51
N VAL A 83 -7.06 -0.73 -7.49
CA VAL A 83 -5.86 -0.01 -7.04
C VAL A 83 -4.76 -0.96 -6.61
N ARG A 84 -5.10 -2.04 -5.91
CA ARG A 84 -4.12 -3.05 -5.49
C ARG A 84 -3.52 -3.78 -6.68
N LEU A 85 -4.32 -4.15 -7.69
CA LEU A 85 -3.80 -4.76 -8.92
C LEU A 85 -2.89 -3.80 -9.71
N GLU A 86 -3.21 -2.50 -9.73
CA GLU A 86 -2.34 -1.49 -10.34
C GLU A 86 -1.00 -1.35 -9.60
N LEU A 87 -1.02 -1.36 -8.26
CA LEU A 87 0.18 -1.39 -7.45
C LEU A 87 0.99 -2.67 -7.72
N THR A 88 0.35 -3.84 -7.75
CA THR A 88 1.00 -5.12 -8.10
C THR A 88 1.72 -5.03 -9.44
N ARG A 89 1.06 -4.54 -10.50
CA ARG A 89 1.68 -4.34 -11.83
C ARG A 89 2.91 -3.42 -11.79
N ALA A 90 2.86 -2.37 -10.99
CA ALA A 90 4.01 -1.47 -10.82
C ALA A 90 5.17 -2.16 -10.11
N TYR A 91 4.89 -2.91 -9.04
CA TYR A 91 5.90 -3.68 -8.30
C TYR A 91 6.51 -4.83 -9.12
N VAL A 92 5.70 -5.48 -9.97
CA VAL A 92 6.17 -6.43 -10.99
C VAL A 92 7.18 -5.78 -11.92
N THR A 93 6.86 -4.58 -12.44
CA THR A 93 7.74 -3.82 -13.33
C THR A 93 9.05 -3.43 -12.64
N LEU A 94 8.97 -3.06 -11.36
CA LEU A 94 10.13 -2.76 -10.52
C LEU A 94 10.95 -4.00 -10.11
N ARG A 95 10.50 -5.22 -10.46
CA ARG A 95 11.08 -6.49 -10.00
C ARG A 95 11.14 -6.60 -8.46
N ASP A 96 10.27 -5.88 -7.77
CA ASP A 96 10.12 -5.97 -6.32
C ASP A 96 9.00 -6.97 -6.01
N ARG A 97 9.43 -8.22 -5.87
CA ARG A 97 8.56 -9.36 -5.63
C ARG A 97 7.75 -9.20 -4.35
N ASP A 98 8.37 -8.66 -3.30
CA ASP A 98 7.71 -8.60 -1.99
C ASP A 98 6.59 -7.57 -2.03
N GLY A 99 6.85 -6.38 -2.58
CA GLY A 99 5.81 -5.39 -2.82
C GLY A 99 4.69 -5.93 -3.71
N ALA A 100 5.03 -6.67 -4.78
CA ALA A 100 4.02 -7.27 -5.67
C ALA A 100 3.14 -8.28 -4.93
N GLN A 101 3.73 -9.17 -4.14
CA GLN A 101 3.01 -10.17 -3.35
C GLN A 101 2.13 -9.53 -2.29
N ASP A 102 2.61 -8.47 -1.62
CA ASP A 102 1.85 -7.79 -0.57
C ASP A 102 0.54 -7.19 -1.13
N HIS A 103 0.62 -6.43 -2.23
CA HIS A 103 -0.57 -5.84 -2.85
C HIS A 103 -1.49 -6.89 -3.48
N LEU A 104 -0.93 -7.96 -4.01
CA LEU A 104 -1.70 -9.05 -4.59
C LEU A 104 -2.50 -9.82 -3.52
N ALA A 105 -1.89 -10.14 -2.38
CA ALA A 105 -2.58 -10.75 -1.26
C ALA A 105 -3.73 -9.87 -0.74
N GLU A 106 -3.55 -8.54 -0.74
CA GLU A 106 -4.62 -7.63 -0.39
C GLU A 106 -5.75 -7.58 -1.44
N ALA A 107 -5.44 -7.71 -2.73
CA ALA A 107 -6.45 -7.78 -3.80
C ALA A 107 -7.27 -9.07 -3.69
N GLU A 108 -6.60 -10.20 -3.46
CA GLU A 108 -7.23 -11.51 -3.25
C GLU A 108 -8.15 -11.54 -2.03
N GLU A 109 -7.79 -10.86 -0.94
CA GLU A 109 -8.67 -10.75 0.22
C GLU A 109 -9.99 -10.04 -0.12
N ILE A 110 -9.95 -8.98 -0.94
CA ILE A 110 -11.18 -8.32 -1.42
C ILE A 110 -12.00 -9.29 -2.25
N LEU A 111 -11.37 -9.98 -3.21
CA LEU A 111 -12.03 -10.92 -4.10
C LEU A 111 -12.64 -12.09 -3.32
N ARG A 112 -11.99 -12.54 -2.25
CA ARG A 112 -12.55 -13.58 -1.37
C ARG A 112 -13.84 -13.13 -0.69
N VAL A 113 -13.90 -11.87 -0.24
CA VAL A 113 -15.12 -11.30 0.37
C VAL A 113 -16.18 -10.99 -0.68
N ARG A 114 -15.77 -10.61 -1.90
CA ARG A 114 -16.64 -10.25 -3.02
C ARG A 114 -16.15 -10.90 -4.32
N PRO A 115 -16.57 -12.15 -4.61
CA PRO A 115 -16.06 -12.91 -5.75
C PRO A 115 -16.55 -12.38 -7.11
N ASP A 116 -17.72 -11.75 -7.15
CA ASP A 116 -18.36 -11.29 -8.40
C ASP A 116 -17.87 -9.92 -8.89
N LEU A 117 -16.55 -9.67 -8.85
CA LEU A 117 -15.93 -8.42 -9.32
C LEU A 117 -15.46 -8.49 -10.79
N GLY A 118 -15.96 -9.45 -11.55
CA GLY A 118 -15.69 -9.59 -12.98
C GLY A 118 -14.21 -9.88 -13.27
N VAL A 119 -13.63 -9.12 -14.20
CA VAL A 119 -12.25 -9.32 -14.71
C VAL A 119 -11.16 -9.21 -13.65
N LEU A 120 -11.44 -8.65 -12.47
CA LEU A 120 -10.43 -8.48 -11.42
C LEU A 120 -9.89 -9.82 -10.90
N GLY A 121 -10.72 -10.88 -10.90
CA GLY A 121 -10.27 -12.22 -10.50
C GLY A 121 -9.26 -12.80 -11.49
N GLU A 122 -9.54 -12.69 -12.79
CA GLU A 122 -8.64 -13.15 -13.85
C GLU A 122 -7.34 -12.35 -13.86
N GLN A 123 -7.42 -11.02 -13.69
CA GLN A 123 -6.25 -10.14 -13.60
C GLN A 123 -5.37 -10.44 -12.37
N ALA A 124 -5.98 -10.77 -11.23
CA ALA A 124 -5.23 -11.18 -10.04
C ALA A 124 -4.48 -12.50 -10.28
N ALA A 125 -5.13 -13.48 -10.91
CA ALA A 125 -4.52 -14.77 -11.23
C ALA A 125 -3.35 -14.63 -12.23
N GLU A 126 -3.49 -13.78 -13.24
CA GLU A 126 -2.41 -13.45 -14.19
C GLU A 126 -1.21 -12.85 -13.47
N LEU A 127 -1.43 -11.83 -12.64
CA LEU A 127 -0.38 -11.15 -11.87
C LEU A 127 0.27 -12.07 -10.83
N GLN A 128 -0.47 -13.03 -10.27
CA GLN A 128 0.10 -14.08 -9.42
C GLN A 128 1.11 -14.93 -10.19
N GLY A 129 0.78 -15.33 -11.42
CA GLY A 129 1.71 -16.05 -12.29
C GLY A 129 2.98 -15.25 -12.59
N GLU A 130 2.85 -13.95 -12.88
CA GLU A 130 4.00 -13.06 -13.10
C GLU A 130 4.87 -12.91 -11.84
N ALA A 131 4.26 -12.69 -10.68
CA ALA A 131 4.96 -12.55 -9.39
C ALA A 131 5.69 -13.82 -8.97
N ASP A 132 5.12 -14.99 -9.27
CA ASP A 132 5.75 -16.28 -9.02
C ASP A 132 6.90 -16.55 -9.99
N ALA A 133 6.77 -16.16 -11.26
CA ALA A 133 7.83 -16.30 -12.27
C ALA A 133 9.09 -15.46 -11.97
N MET A 134 8.99 -14.40 -11.16
CA MET A 134 10.16 -13.63 -10.70
C MET A 134 11.13 -14.45 -9.82
N ARG A 135 10.76 -15.65 -9.35
CA ARG A 135 11.55 -16.46 -8.42
C ARG A 135 12.81 -17.14 -8.98
N HIS A 136 13.22 -16.90 -10.22
CA HIS A 136 14.41 -17.58 -10.75
C HIS A 136 15.76 -16.94 -10.43
N THR A 137 15.82 -15.83 -9.69
CA THR A 137 17.09 -15.29 -9.17
C THR A 137 16.99 -14.93 -7.69
N SER A 138 17.17 -15.93 -6.83
CA SER A 138 17.29 -15.73 -5.38
C SER A 138 18.62 -15.06 -5.01
N THR A 139 18.57 -13.86 -4.44
CA THR A 139 19.46 -13.47 -3.32
C THR A 139 18.80 -12.32 -2.56
N GLY A 140 18.78 -12.43 -1.22
CA GLY A 140 18.00 -11.59 -0.32
C GLY A 140 18.07 -10.10 -0.63
N SER A 141 16.90 -9.48 -0.80
CA SER A 141 16.81 -8.03 -0.99
C SER A 141 17.12 -7.35 0.34
N ASN A 142 18.35 -6.85 0.47
CA ASN A 142 18.89 -6.08 1.58
C ASN A 142 18.33 -4.64 1.61
N SER A 143 17.09 -4.43 1.16
CA SER A 143 16.44 -3.13 1.29
C SER A 143 16.01 -2.97 2.75
N GLY A 144 16.47 -1.89 3.38
CA GLY A 144 16.11 -1.57 4.76
C GLY A 144 14.60 -1.52 4.97
N LEU A 145 14.17 -1.51 6.24
CA LEU A 145 12.76 -1.43 6.57
C LEU A 145 12.13 -0.16 5.99
N THR A 146 10.96 -0.32 5.37
CA THR A 146 10.14 0.77 4.84
C THR A 146 9.54 1.59 5.98
N GLY A 147 9.06 2.80 5.69
CA GLY A 147 8.41 3.64 6.71
C GLY A 147 7.16 3.00 7.35
N ALA A 148 6.46 2.10 6.65
CA ALA A 148 5.33 1.36 7.23
C ALA A 148 5.80 0.28 8.20
N GLU A 149 6.86 -0.44 7.82
CA GLU A 149 7.49 -1.49 8.63
C GLU A 149 8.12 -0.91 9.91
N LEU A 150 8.77 0.26 9.81
CA LEU A 150 9.28 1.00 10.97
C LEU A 150 8.16 1.50 11.89
N ARG A 151 6.99 1.91 11.36
CA ARG A 151 5.83 2.26 12.19
C ARG A 151 5.20 1.05 12.87
N LEU A 152 5.28 -0.12 12.25
CA LEU A 152 4.74 -1.36 12.79
C LEU A 152 5.59 -1.91 13.93
N LEU A 153 6.92 -1.80 13.85
CA LEU A 153 7.86 -2.34 14.84
C LEU A 153 7.53 -1.95 16.31
N PRO A 154 7.31 -0.67 16.66
CA PRO A 154 6.93 -0.28 18.02
C PRO A 154 5.58 -0.85 18.48
N LEU A 155 4.68 -1.15 17.54
CA LEU A 155 3.38 -1.76 17.88
C LEU A 155 3.53 -3.28 18.08
N LEU A 156 4.50 -3.91 17.41
CA LEU A 156 4.83 -5.32 17.61
C LEU A 156 5.40 -5.60 19.00
N THR A 157 6.10 -4.64 19.62
CA THR A 157 6.63 -4.78 20.99
C THR A 157 5.54 -4.74 22.08
N THR A 158 4.33 -4.27 21.74
CA THR A 158 3.18 -4.26 22.67
C THR A 158 2.44 -5.59 22.70
N HIS A 159 1.49 -5.75 23.62
CA HIS A 159 0.59 -6.91 23.67
C HIS A 159 -0.54 -6.88 22.63
N LEU A 160 -0.58 -5.88 21.76
CA LEU A 160 -1.66 -5.75 20.78
C LEU A 160 -1.60 -6.90 19.76
N SER A 161 -2.77 -7.50 19.53
CA SER A 161 -2.99 -8.44 18.43
C SER A 161 -2.91 -7.71 17.09
N PHE A 162 -2.64 -8.43 16.01
CA PHE A 162 -2.65 -7.83 14.66
C PHE A 162 -3.99 -7.16 14.30
N ARG A 163 -5.09 -7.60 14.91
CA ARG A 163 -6.40 -6.94 14.75
C ARG A 163 -6.40 -5.57 15.40
N GLU A 164 -5.97 -5.46 16.65
CA GLU A 164 -5.95 -4.20 17.41
C GLU A 164 -4.90 -3.23 16.84
N ILE A 165 -3.77 -3.75 16.37
CA ILE A 165 -2.78 -2.96 15.62
C ILE A 165 -3.40 -2.42 14.33
N GLY A 166 -4.16 -3.26 13.61
CA GLY A 166 -4.88 -2.85 12.41
C GLY A 166 -5.90 -1.76 12.70
N GLU A 167 -6.70 -1.91 13.75
CA GLU A 167 -7.65 -0.89 14.21
C GLU A 167 -6.96 0.44 14.54
N ARG A 168 -5.82 0.39 15.24
CA ARG A 168 -5.05 1.59 15.62
C ARG A 168 -4.39 2.27 14.41
N LEU A 169 -4.01 1.50 13.40
CA LEU A 169 -3.42 2.00 12.16
C LEU A 169 -4.46 2.24 11.06
N PHE A 170 -5.74 2.01 11.33
CA PHE A 170 -6.85 2.07 10.37
C PHE A 170 -6.62 1.19 9.12
N VAL A 171 -6.02 0.01 9.31
CA VAL A 171 -5.76 -0.99 8.27
C VAL A 171 -6.26 -2.37 8.68
N SER A 172 -6.38 -3.29 7.72
CA SER A 172 -6.85 -4.64 8.03
C SER A 172 -5.84 -5.44 8.86
N ARG A 173 -6.32 -6.40 9.65
CA ARG A 173 -5.46 -7.39 10.34
C ARG A 173 -4.50 -8.11 9.38
N ASN A 174 -4.95 -8.39 8.16
CA ASN A 174 -4.16 -9.09 7.15
C ASN A 174 -3.03 -8.19 6.63
N THR A 175 -3.29 -6.90 6.41
CA THR A 175 -2.25 -5.91 6.09
C THR A 175 -1.18 -5.88 7.17
N ILE A 176 -1.56 -5.87 8.45
CA ILE A 176 -0.60 -5.96 9.57
C ILE A 176 0.19 -7.27 9.54
N LYS A 177 -0.49 -8.40 9.31
CA LYS A 177 0.16 -9.71 9.22
C LYS A 177 1.20 -9.75 8.10
N THR A 178 0.86 -9.24 6.93
CA THR A 178 1.75 -9.20 5.77
C THR A 178 2.95 -8.29 6.02
N GLN A 179 2.71 -7.08 6.55
CA GLN A 179 3.80 -6.17 6.94
C GLN A 179 4.72 -6.80 8.00
N ALA A 180 4.16 -7.51 8.99
CA ALA A 180 4.95 -8.22 10.00
C ALA A 180 5.81 -9.33 9.38
N ILE A 181 5.29 -10.09 8.42
CA ILE A 181 6.06 -11.12 7.68
C ILE A 181 7.21 -10.48 6.90
N SER A 182 6.97 -9.34 6.24
CA SER A 182 8.04 -8.61 5.55
C SER A 182 9.10 -8.10 6.52
N VAL A 183 8.69 -7.53 7.66
CA VAL A 183 9.61 -7.15 8.76
C VAL A 183 10.46 -8.35 9.18
N TYR A 184 9.85 -9.51 9.45
CA TYR A 184 10.57 -10.69 9.92
C TYR A 184 11.61 -11.12 8.89
N ARG A 185 11.21 -11.22 7.62
CA ARG A 185 12.09 -11.60 6.53
C ARG A 185 13.26 -10.62 6.35
N LYS A 186 13.01 -9.30 6.42
CA LYS A 186 14.04 -8.26 6.30
C LYS A 186 14.98 -8.18 7.50
N LEU A 187 14.49 -8.54 8.69
CA LEU A 187 15.30 -8.70 9.89
C LEU A 187 16.02 -10.06 9.96
N GLY A 188 15.73 -10.98 9.03
CA GLY A 188 16.32 -12.33 8.98
C GLY A 188 15.78 -13.28 10.04
N VAL A 189 14.56 -13.04 10.53
CA VAL A 189 13.91 -13.80 11.61
C VAL A 189 12.58 -14.41 11.14
N SER A 190 11.98 -15.28 11.96
CA SER A 190 10.74 -16.00 11.61
C SER A 190 9.61 -15.83 12.61
N SER A 191 9.84 -15.18 13.76
CA SER A 191 8.83 -14.98 14.80
C SER A 191 8.74 -13.54 15.28
N ARG A 192 7.61 -13.20 15.91
CA ARG A 192 7.39 -11.88 16.53
C ARG A 192 8.42 -11.60 17.62
N SER A 193 8.69 -12.58 18.47
CA SER A 193 9.65 -12.47 19.57
C SER A 193 11.05 -12.22 19.03
N ASP A 194 11.48 -12.97 18.01
CA ASP A 194 12.80 -12.80 17.40
C ASP A 194 12.94 -11.44 16.70
N ALA A 195 11.85 -10.95 16.09
CA ALA A 195 11.84 -9.63 15.46
C ALA A 195 11.94 -8.50 16.48
N ILE A 196 11.32 -8.65 17.66
CA ILE A 196 11.44 -7.70 18.76
C ILE A 196 12.89 -7.69 19.27
N SER A 197 13.46 -8.86 19.58
CA SER A 197 14.85 -8.98 20.04
C SER A 197 15.83 -8.39 19.02
N ARG A 198 15.62 -8.69 17.74
CA ARG A 198 16.48 -8.19 16.66
C ARG A 198 16.33 -6.68 16.45
N ALA A 199 15.14 -6.13 16.60
CA ALA A 199 14.90 -4.69 16.52
C ALA A 199 15.54 -3.95 17.70
N ASP A 200 15.54 -4.54 18.90
CA ASP A 200 16.18 -4.02 20.10
C ASP A 200 17.72 -4.00 19.95
N GLU A 201 18.32 -5.11 19.50
CA GLU A 201 19.76 -5.19 19.16
C GLU A 201 20.20 -4.15 18.13
N LEU A 202 19.30 -3.78 17.21
CA LEU A 202 19.54 -2.81 16.15
C LEU A 202 19.19 -1.36 16.55
N GLY A 203 18.69 -1.13 17.76
CA GLY A 203 18.26 0.20 18.23
C GLY A 203 17.09 0.79 17.45
N LEU A 204 16.28 -0.07 16.81
CA LEU A 204 15.12 0.34 15.99
C LEU A 204 13.86 0.61 16.83
N VAL A 205 13.90 0.25 18.11
CA VAL A 205 12.78 0.36 19.07
C VAL A 205 13.26 0.86 20.43
N ASP A 206 13.71 2.11 20.52
CA ASP A 206 13.95 2.79 21.80
C ASP A 206 12.75 3.67 22.23
N GLY A 207 12.40 3.57 23.51
CA GLY A 207 11.08 3.86 24.07
C GLY A 207 10.70 5.32 24.35
N ALA A 208 9.38 5.52 24.47
CA ALA A 208 8.68 6.63 25.11
C ALA A 208 8.82 8.05 24.49
N ALA A 209 8.24 8.25 23.30
CA ALA A 209 7.60 9.53 23.01
C ALA A 209 6.26 9.58 23.78
N GLN A 210 6.28 10.28 24.91
CA GLN A 210 5.18 10.57 25.82
C GLN A 210 3.87 10.90 25.06
N PRO A 211 2.71 10.29 25.39
CA PRO A 211 1.45 10.80 24.88
C PRO A 211 1.26 12.23 25.41
N ALA A 212 1.05 13.20 24.51
CA ALA A 212 0.67 14.55 24.88
C ALA A 212 -0.52 14.48 25.86
N PRO A 213 -0.51 15.27 26.96
CA PRO A 213 -1.60 15.23 27.93
C PRO A 213 -2.92 15.62 27.25
N PRO A 214 -4.07 15.09 27.71
CA PRO A 214 -5.36 15.46 27.15
C PRO A 214 -5.57 16.96 27.34
N ILE A 215 -5.98 17.66 26.28
CA ILE A 215 -6.51 19.02 26.36
C ILE A 215 -7.84 18.94 27.12
N ILE A 216 -7.77 19.00 28.45
CA ILE A 216 -8.90 19.42 29.26
C ILE A 216 -8.67 20.90 29.54
N THR A 217 -9.40 21.77 28.84
CA THR A 217 -9.57 23.15 29.31
C THR A 217 -11.03 23.56 29.20
N ARG A 218 -11.71 23.29 30.32
CA ARG A 218 -12.77 24.06 30.97
C ARG A 218 -13.73 24.87 30.10
N VAL A 219 -14.97 24.42 30.12
CA VAL A 219 -16.15 25.29 30.20
C VAL A 219 -16.01 26.20 31.44
N GLN A 220 -15.82 27.50 31.21
CA GLN A 220 -16.29 28.56 32.10
C GLN A 220 -17.27 29.36 31.24
N SER A 221 -18.59 29.24 31.47
CA SER A 221 -19.32 30.02 32.47
C SER A 221 -18.96 31.51 32.40
N ALA A 222 -19.75 32.26 31.64
CA ALA A 222 -20.01 33.67 31.88
C ALA A 222 -21.50 33.90 31.63
N ALA A 223 -22.26 33.77 32.71
CA ALA A 223 -23.50 34.49 32.86
C ALA A 223 -23.16 35.99 33.00
N SER A 224 -23.79 36.82 32.19
CA SER A 224 -24.15 38.21 32.48
C SER A 224 -25.22 38.63 31.49
#